data_AF-A0A182JYN4-F1
#
_entry.id   AF-A0A182JYN4-F1
#
_cell.length_a   1.000
_cell.length_b   1.000
_cell.length_c   1.000
_cell.angle_alpha   90.00
_cell.angle_beta   90.00
_cell.angle_gamma   90.00
#
_symmetry.space_group_name_H-M   'P 1'
#
loop_
_entity.id
_entity.type
_entity.pdbx_description
1 polymer ?
#
loop_
_entity_poly.entity_id
_entity_poly.type
_entity_poly.pdbx_seq_one_letter_code
_entity_poly.pdbx_strand_id
1 'polypeptide(L)'
;MMQFTKLFTGGTLSVNVSFVRSLSSNTAAIVKVHRSIYARRYPTMMVLPDGATINLSYHEPRRIIKLPLDLSLLSEAERKARIEKRKPKQKIRIDDDVEDTFNANKYLKYLKKK
;
A
#
# COMPACT_ATOMS: atom_id res chain seq x y z
N MET A 1 -73.16 -42.83 -18.03
CA MET A 1 -71.98 -43.30 -18.78
C MET A 1 -71.02 -42.11 -18.86
N MET A 2 -70.00 -42.06 -17.99
CA MET A 2 -68.56 -42.12 -18.36
C MET A 2 -68.18 -40.99 -19.34
N GLN A 3 -67.29 -40.04 -19.03
CA GLN A 3 -65.86 -40.25 -18.70
C GLN A 3 -65.35 -39.06 -17.84
N PHE A 4 -64.80 -39.31 -16.67
CA PHE A 4 -63.38 -39.61 -16.38
C PHE A 4 -62.48 -38.36 -16.30
N THR A 5 -62.37 -37.89 -15.06
CA THR A 5 -61.41 -36.92 -14.53
C THR A 5 -59.97 -37.37 -14.75
N LYS A 6 -59.12 -36.49 -15.30
CA LYS A 6 -57.70 -36.43 -14.94
C LYS A 6 -57.28 -34.97 -14.81
N LEU A 7 -57.18 -34.53 -13.56
CA LEU A 7 -56.50 -33.30 -13.16
C LEU A 7 -55.02 -33.46 -13.51
N PHE A 8 -54.57 -32.79 -14.56
CA PHE A 8 -53.15 -32.71 -14.88
C PHE A 8 -52.56 -31.58 -14.02
N THR A 9 -52.08 -31.93 -12.84
CA THR A 9 -51.26 -31.05 -12.00
C THR A 9 -49.89 -30.91 -12.63
N GLY A 10 -49.80 -30.09 -13.69
CA GLY A 10 -48.54 -29.60 -14.23
C GLY A 10 -47.99 -28.56 -13.27
N GLY A 11 -47.22 -29.00 -12.28
CA GLY A 11 -46.42 -28.11 -11.45
C GLY A 11 -45.42 -27.39 -12.33
N THR A 12 -45.70 -26.15 -12.69
CA THR A 12 -44.70 -25.25 -13.26
C THR A 12 -43.71 -24.94 -12.14
N LEU A 13 -42.56 -25.62 -12.14
CA LEU A 13 -41.39 -25.13 -11.44
C LEU A 13 -40.97 -23.83 -12.14
N SER A 14 -41.48 -22.70 -11.64
CA SER A 14 -40.95 -21.39 -11.99
C SER A 14 -39.52 -21.32 -11.45
N VAL A 15 -38.56 -21.75 -12.26
CA VAL A 15 -37.16 -21.45 -11.99
C VAL A 15 -37.05 -19.95 -12.10
N ASN A 16 -37.04 -19.26 -10.97
CA ASN A 16 -36.65 -17.86 -10.89
C ASN A 16 -35.17 -17.81 -11.25
N VAL A 17 -34.89 -17.74 -12.55
CA VAL A 17 -33.58 -17.36 -13.06
C VAL A 17 -33.43 -15.89 -12.71
N SER A 18 -32.97 -15.63 -11.49
CA SER A 18 -32.45 -14.33 -11.15
C SER A 18 -31.27 -14.08 -12.10
N PHE A 19 -31.47 -13.23 -13.10
CA PHE A 19 -30.38 -12.75 -13.93
C PHE A 19 -29.50 -11.87 -13.03
N VAL A 20 -28.57 -12.50 -12.32
CA VAL A 20 -27.52 -11.79 -11.60
C VAL A 20 -26.69 -11.12 -12.68
N ARG A 21 -26.82 -9.80 -12.82
CA ARG A 21 -25.98 -9.03 -13.74
C ARG A 21 -24.55 -9.19 -13.27
N SER A 22 -23.71 -9.90 -14.03
CA SER A 22 -22.27 -9.95 -13.81
C SER A 22 -21.65 -8.63 -14.27
N LEU A 23 -21.77 -7.59 -13.44
CA LEU A 23 -21.15 -6.29 -13.72
C LEU A 23 -19.65 -6.40 -13.52
N SER A 24 -18.89 -6.17 -14.59
CA SER A 24 -17.44 -6.01 -14.52
C SER A 24 -17.08 -4.55 -14.18
N SER A 25 -15.86 -4.34 -13.69
CA SER A 25 -15.31 -2.99 -13.45
C SER A 25 -15.27 -2.12 -14.72
N ASN A 26 -15.31 -2.73 -15.89
CA ASN A 26 -15.27 -2.04 -17.18
C ASN A 26 -16.64 -1.47 -17.61
N THR A 27 -17.74 -1.91 -16.99
CA THR A 27 -19.10 -1.51 -17.38
C THR A 27 -19.34 0.00 -17.37
N ALA A 28 -18.65 0.73 -16.49
CA ALA A 28 -18.72 2.19 -16.37
C ALA A 28 -17.34 2.89 -16.46
N ALA A 29 -16.32 2.21 -17.00
CA ALA A 29 -14.96 2.75 -17.03
C ALA A 29 -14.75 3.83 -18.11
N ILE A 30 -15.50 3.77 -19.22
CA ILE A 30 -15.36 4.68 -20.36
C ILE A 30 -16.45 5.75 -20.27
N VAL A 31 -16.10 6.96 -19.85
CA VAL A 31 -17.04 8.07 -19.65
C VAL A 31 -16.44 9.42 -20.08
N LYS A 32 -17.31 10.40 -20.30
CA LYS A 32 -16.93 11.81 -20.52
C LYS A 32 -17.59 12.73 -19.48
N VAL A 33 -17.07 13.95 -19.35
CA VAL A 33 -17.69 14.98 -18.50
C VAL A 33 -19.05 15.39 -19.10
N HIS A 34 -20.13 15.23 -18.35
CA HIS A 34 -21.49 15.56 -18.78
C HIS A 34 -21.84 17.03 -18.51
N ARG A 35 -21.04 17.95 -19.06
CA ARG A 35 -21.27 19.41 -18.98
C ARG A 35 -21.03 20.03 -20.36
N SER A 36 -21.78 21.08 -20.71
CA SER A 36 -21.64 21.79 -21.99
C SER A 36 -20.32 22.55 -22.09
N ILE A 37 -19.91 23.22 -21.00
CA ILE A 37 -18.66 23.98 -20.89
C ILE A 37 -17.87 23.41 -19.71
N TYR A 38 -16.63 22.96 -19.96
CA TYR A 38 -15.72 22.47 -18.93
C TYR A 38 -14.27 22.72 -19.29
N ALA A 39 -13.43 22.92 -18.27
CA ALA A 39 -11.98 23.03 -18.46
C ALA A 39 -11.37 21.67 -18.81
N ARG A 40 -10.28 21.69 -19.60
CA ARG A 40 -9.54 20.47 -19.96
C ARG A 40 -9.04 19.76 -18.71
N ARG A 41 -9.18 18.43 -18.68
CA ARG A 41 -8.62 17.55 -17.65
C ARG A 41 -7.71 16.52 -18.30
N TYR A 42 -6.73 16.06 -17.54
CA TYR A 42 -5.69 15.15 -18.00
C TYR A 42 -5.79 13.82 -17.24
N PRO A 43 -5.56 12.67 -17.91
CA PRO A 43 -5.51 11.38 -17.23
C PRO A 43 -4.28 11.31 -16.32
N THR A 44 -4.50 10.96 -15.06
CA THR A 44 -3.49 10.95 -14.00
C THR A 44 -3.66 9.69 -13.15
N MET A 45 -2.55 9.07 -12.76
CA MET A 45 -2.56 7.94 -11.83
C MET A 45 -2.40 8.45 -10.39
N MET A 46 -3.40 8.20 -9.55
CA MET A 46 -3.34 8.48 -8.11
C MET A 46 -2.84 7.23 -7.38
N VAL A 47 -1.75 7.35 -6.63
CA VAL A 47 -1.17 6.30 -5.80
C VAL A 47 -1.64 6.52 -4.36
N LEU A 48 -2.36 5.55 -3.82
CA LEU A 48 -2.81 5.53 -2.43
C LEU A 48 -1.64 5.24 -1.47
N PRO A 49 -1.77 5.56 -0.17
CA PRO A 49 -0.74 5.25 0.82
C PRO A 49 -0.44 3.75 0.92
N ASP A 50 -1.42 2.89 0.61
CA ASP A 50 -1.29 1.43 0.59
C ASP A 50 -0.63 0.90 -0.69
N GLY A 51 -0.27 1.79 -1.62
CA GLY A 51 0.35 1.45 -2.91
C GLY A 51 -0.64 1.11 -4.03
N ALA A 52 -1.93 0.99 -3.72
CA ALA A 52 -2.98 0.84 -4.73
C ALA A 52 -3.03 2.05 -5.69
N THR A 53 -3.55 1.85 -6.89
CA THR A 53 -3.60 2.90 -7.92
C THR A 53 -5.00 3.08 -8.48
N ILE A 54 -5.37 4.33 -8.75
CA ILE A 54 -6.66 4.71 -9.34
C ILE A 54 -6.40 5.71 -10.47
N ASN A 55 -7.07 5.51 -11.61
CA ASN A 55 -7.04 6.44 -12.73
C ASN A 55 -8.05 7.56 -12.51
N LEU A 56 -7.59 8.81 -12.53
CA LEU A 56 -8.38 10.01 -12.31
C LEU A 56 -8.13 11.02 -13.44
N SER A 57 -9.12 11.84 -13.78
CA SER A 57 -8.89 13.04 -14.59
C SER A 57 -8.56 14.24 -13.71
N TYR A 58 -7.37 14.84 -13.82
CA TYR A 58 -6.91 15.98 -13.00
C TYR A 58 -6.84 17.28 -13.81
N HIS A 59 -6.83 18.43 -13.14
CA HIS A 59 -6.84 19.74 -13.81
C HIS A 59 -5.49 20.13 -14.39
N GLU A 60 -4.39 19.78 -13.71
CA GLU A 60 -3.03 19.93 -14.20
C GLU A 60 -2.55 18.66 -14.92
N PRO A 61 -1.66 18.78 -15.93
CA PRO A 61 -1.09 17.65 -16.65
C PRO A 61 -0.03 16.91 -15.82
N ARG A 62 -0.46 16.23 -14.75
CA ARG A 62 0.39 15.38 -13.91
C ARG A 62 0.25 13.93 -14.33
N ARG A 63 1.38 13.21 -14.39
CA ARG A 63 1.37 11.76 -14.65
C ARG A 63 0.99 10.95 -13.42
N ILE A 64 1.53 11.32 -12.26
CA ILE A 64 1.38 10.58 -11.00
C ILE A 64 1.13 11.55 -9.84
N ILE A 65 0.16 11.26 -9.00
CA ILE A 65 -0.09 11.95 -7.72
C ILE A 65 0.05 10.91 -6.61
N LYS A 66 0.97 11.13 -5.66
CA LYS A 66 1.16 10.23 -4.51
C LYS A 66 0.47 10.81 -3.29
N LEU A 67 -0.46 10.07 -2.71
CA LEU A 67 -1.08 10.44 -1.45
C LEU A 67 -0.12 10.16 -0.29
N PRO A 68 -0.01 11.07 0.68
CA PRO A 68 0.74 10.80 1.90
C PRO A 68 0.01 9.77 2.74
N LEU A 69 0.77 9.05 3.56
CA LEU A 69 0.20 8.22 4.60
C LEU A 69 -0.24 9.08 5.78
N ASP A 70 -1.46 8.85 6.24
CA ASP A 70 -1.95 9.45 7.48
C ASP A 70 -1.32 8.76 8.69
N LEU A 71 -0.74 9.56 9.60
CA LEU A 71 -0.11 9.05 10.82
C LEU A 71 -1.14 8.74 11.91
N SER A 72 -2.33 9.35 11.85
CA SER A 72 -3.38 9.19 12.86
C SER A 72 -3.94 7.77 12.89
N LEU A 73 -4.06 7.14 11.73
CA LEU A 73 -4.61 5.79 11.53
C LEU A 73 -3.65 4.66 11.92
N LEU A 74 -2.35 4.95 12.03
CA LEU A 74 -1.34 3.95 12.38
C LEU A 74 -1.35 3.61 13.86
N SER A 75 -0.95 2.38 14.18
CA SER A 75 -0.62 1.99 15.56
C SER A 75 0.56 2.81 16.10
N GLU A 76 0.60 3.00 17.41
CA GLU A 76 1.64 3.80 18.08
C GLU A 76 3.05 3.24 17.81
N ALA A 77 3.18 1.92 17.78
CA ALA A 77 4.44 1.23 17.51
C ALA A 77 4.96 1.52 16.09
N GLU A 78 4.10 1.39 15.07
CA GLU A 78 4.47 1.66 13.67
C GLU A 78 4.80 3.14 13.45
N ARG A 79 4.04 4.03 14.10
CA ARG A 79 4.28 5.47 14.06
C ARG A 79 5.67 5.79 14.62
N LYS A 80 6.02 5.25 15.78
CA LYS A 80 7.32 5.45 16.43
C LYS A 80 8.47 4.91 15.58
N ALA A 81 8.34 3.69 15.05
CA ALA A 81 9.33 3.09 14.16
C ALA A 81 9.59 3.93 12.90
N ARG A 82 8.54 4.54 12.32
CA ARG A 82 8.68 5.47 11.18
C ARG A 82 9.42 6.74 11.55
N ILE A 83 9.13 7.33 12.71
CA ILE A 83 9.82 8.54 13.19
C ILE A 83 11.30 8.23 13.43
N GLU A 84 11.62 7.08 14.02
CA GLU A 84 13.00 6.62 14.21
C GLU A 84 13.72 6.40 12.88
N LYS A 85 13.05 5.80 11.88
CA LYS A 85 13.61 5.62 10.53
C LYS A 85 13.89 6.94 9.80
N ARG A 86 13.15 8.02 10.14
CA ARG A 86 13.40 9.37 9.61
C ARG A 86 14.62 10.02 10.26
N LYS A 87 15.00 9.61 11.48
CA LYS A 87 16.21 10.14 12.12
C LYS A 87 17.43 9.71 11.31
N PRO A 88 18.41 10.60 11.10
CA PRO A 88 19.62 10.27 10.36
C PRO A 88 20.38 9.14 11.09
N LYS A 89 20.92 8.20 10.32
CA LYS A 89 21.75 7.13 10.87
C LYS A 89 23.05 7.73 11.38
N GLN A 90 23.28 7.66 12.68
CA GLN A 90 24.56 8.04 13.27
C GLN A 90 25.60 6.99 12.88
N LYS A 91 26.68 7.42 12.23
CA LYS A 91 27.85 6.58 12.00
C LYS A 91 28.59 6.49 13.33
N ILE A 92 28.39 5.38 14.06
CA ILE A 92 29.19 5.08 15.23
C ILE A 92 30.60 4.80 14.70
N ARG A 93 31.51 5.75 14.86
CA ARG A 93 32.94 5.47 14.77
C ARG A 93 33.26 4.75 16.06
N ILE A 94 33.42 3.45 15.96
CA ILE A 94 34.09 2.68 17.00
C ILE A 94 35.55 3.03 16.78
N ASP A 95 35.98 4.10 17.45
CA ASP A 95 37.40 4.25 17.68
C ASP A 95 37.71 3.16 18.70
N ASP A 96 38.34 2.08 18.21
CA ASP A 96 38.94 1.09 19.10
C ASP A 96 40.00 1.87 19.87
N ASP A 97 39.65 2.34 21.07
CA ASP A 97 40.59 2.95 22.01
C ASP A 97 41.60 1.86 22.35
N VAL A 98 42.68 1.79 21.57
CA VAL A 98 43.86 1.01 21.89
C VAL A 98 44.41 1.67 23.14
N GLU A 99 44.08 1.07 24.29
CA GLU A 99 44.61 1.40 25.61
C GLU A 99 46.12 1.14 25.61
N ASP A 100 46.88 2.02 24.98
CA ASP A 100 48.33 1.95 24.84
C ASP A 100 48.98 2.45 26.14
N THR A 101 48.66 1.75 27.24
CA THR A 101 49.32 1.95 28.54
C THR A 101 50.71 1.29 28.50
N PHE A 102 51.53 1.68 27.53
CA PHE A 102 52.89 1.22 27.37
C PHE A 102 53.77 1.84 28.45
N ASN A 103 54.33 1.01 29.34
CA ASN A 103 55.24 1.46 30.39
C ASN A 103 56.63 0.87 30.16
N ALA A 104 57.54 1.69 29.65
CA ALA A 104 58.93 1.32 29.35
C ALA A 104 59.68 0.75 30.57
N ASN A 105 59.34 1.17 31.78
CA ASN A 105 59.98 0.68 33.01
C ASN A 105 59.73 -0.81 33.26
N LYS A 106 58.62 -1.37 32.76
CA LYS A 106 58.31 -2.81 32.88
C LYS A 106 59.30 -3.70 32.12
N TYR A 107 59.99 -3.14 31.12
CA TYR A 107 60.87 -3.89 30.22
C TYR A 107 62.36 -3.70 30.51
N LEU A 108 62.74 -2.76 31.39
CA LEU A 108 64.13 -2.53 31.82
C LEU A 108 64.78 -3.76 32.46
N LYS A 109 63.98 -4.67 33.03
CA LYS A 109 64.45 -5.91 33.67
C LYS A 109 65.09 -6.92 32.70
N TYR A 110 64.81 -6.80 31.40
CA TYR A 110 65.35 -7.71 30.38
C TYR A 110 66.62 -7.18 29.69
N LEU A 111 67.00 -5.93 29.97
CA LEU A 111 68.16 -5.28 29.37
C LEU A 111 69.47 -5.52 30.13
N LYS A 112 69.42 -5.97 31.39
CA LYS A 112 70.62 -6.35 32.14
C LYS A 112 71.02 -7.78 31.79
N LYS A 113 72.09 -7.92 30.98
CA LYS A 113 72.79 -9.20 30.81
C LYS A 113 73.61 -9.51 32.06
N LYS A 114 73.60 -10.79 32.43
CA LYS A 114 74.32 -11.37 33.57
C LYS A 114 75.83 -11.41 33.30
#